data_AF-A0A251U6P4-F1
#
_entry.id   AF-A0A251U6P4-F1
#
_cell.length_a   1.000
_cell.length_b   1.000
_cell.length_c   1.000
_cell.angle_alpha   90.00
_cell.angle_beta   90.00
_cell.angle_gamma   90.00
#
_symmetry.space_group_name_H-M   'P 1'
#
loop_
_entity.id
_entity.type
_entity.pdbx_description
1 polymer ?
#
loop_
_entity_poly.entity_id
_entity_poly.type
_entity_poly.pdbx_seq_one_letter_code
_entity_poly.pdbx_strand_id
1 'polypeptide(L)'
;MIEELDEPEVPSMFICLISLEPMQDPVMLCTRQTYERSNILKWFNLGHFTCPTTMQELWDDSVTLNKTLHQLIHTWFAQKYLQMKKKIPRCNRKRFRGVRQNESYGRFARCHPRSTRRSLWMSVLRRNCFLLFKVVVILC
;
A
#
# COMPACT_ATOMS: atom_id res chain seq x y z
N MET A 1 -13.47 -1.13 27.42
CA MET A 1 -13.91 -1.00 26.01
C MET A 1 -12.65 -0.87 25.19
N ILE A 2 -12.28 -1.91 24.46
CA ILE A 2 -11.15 -1.84 23.53
C ILE A 2 -11.68 -0.99 22.37
N GLU A 3 -11.20 0.24 22.24
CA GLU A 3 -11.29 0.96 20.97
C GLU A 3 -10.45 0.17 19.98
N GLU A 4 -11.09 -0.76 19.28
CA GLU A 4 -10.57 -1.33 18.06
C GLU A 4 -10.27 -0.16 17.13
N LEU A 5 -8.98 0.03 16.91
CA LEU A 5 -8.43 0.88 15.88
C LEU A 5 -9.14 0.49 14.58
N ASP A 6 -10.11 1.29 14.17
CA ASP A 6 -10.69 1.26 12.83
C ASP A 6 -9.60 1.79 11.87
N GLU A 7 -8.54 0.99 11.74
CA GLU A 7 -7.60 1.07 10.64
C GLU A 7 -8.46 0.98 9.40
N PRO A 8 -8.33 1.91 8.45
CA PRO A 8 -9.14 1.84 7.25
C PRO A 8 -8.67 0.64 6.44
N GLU A 9 -9.31 -0.50 6.66
CA GLU A 9 -9.12 -1.69 5.88
C GLU A 9 -9.36 -1.33 4.42
N VAL A 10 -8.44 -1.75 3.56
CA VAL A 10 -8.57 -1.53 2.12
C VAL A 10 -9.91 -2.15 1.70
N PRO A 11 -10.81 -1.39 1.05
CA PRO A 11 -12.09 -1.91 0.61
C PRO A 11 -11.93 -3.22 -0.15
N SER A 12 -12.73 -4.24 0.17
CA SER A 12 -12.64 -5.57 -0.44
C SER A 12 -12.74 -5.54 -1.96
N MET A 13 -13.49 -4.58 -2.51
CA MET A 13 -13.59 -4.34 -3.97
C MET A 13 -12.25 -3.96 -4.64
N PHE A 14 -11.24 -3.53 -3.89
CA PHE A 14 -9.91 -3.23 -4.40
C PHE A 14 -8.97 -4.44 -4.32
N ILE A 15 -9.38 -5.52 -3.66
CA ILE A 15 -8.56 -6.70 -3.43
C ILE A 15 -8.77 -7.70 -4.57
N CYS A 16 -7.68 -8.20 -5.13
CA CYS A 16 -7.71 -9.28 -6.11
C CYS A 16 -8.13 -10.59 -5.43
N LEU A 17 -9.14 -11.26 -5.99
CA LEU A 17 -9.66 -12.51 -5.42
C LEU A 17 -8.69 -13.71 -5.57
N ILE A 18 -7.67 -13.60 -6.44
CA ILE A 18 -6.64 -14.65 -6.61
C ILE A 18 -5.50 -14.46 -5.60
N SER A 19 -4.92 -13.25 -5.51
CA SER A 19 -3.77 -13.01 -4.61
C SER A 19 -4.14 -12.56 -3.21
N LEU A 20 -5.39 -12.14 -2.98
CA LEU A 20 -5.83 -11.48 -1.75
C LEU A 20 -5.02 -10.21 -1.42
N GLU A 21 -4.50 -9.56 -2.46
CA GLU A 21 -3.76 -8.31 -2.36
C GLU A 21 -4.44 -7.19 -3.14
N PRO A 22 -4.24 -5.90 -2.76
CA PRO A 22 -4.77 -4.78 -3.52
C PRO A 22 -4.32 -4.81 -4.98
N MET A 23 -5.27 -4.57 -5.89
CA MET A 23 -5.01 -4.49 -7.33
C MET A 23 -4.26 -3.20 -7.66
N GLN A 24 -3.27 -3.30 -8.54
CA GLN A 24 -2.61 -2.17 -9.20
C GLN A 24 -3.20 -1.98 -10.60
N ASP A 25 -3.50 -3.08 -11.29
CA ASP A 25 -4.01 -3.07 -12.66
C ASP A 25 -5.28 -3.93 -12.76
N PRO A 26 -6.42 -3.40 -12.30
CA PRO A 26 -7.67 -4.14 -12.28
C PRO A 26 -8.20 -4.38 -13.70
N VAL A 27 -8.29 -5.64 -14.11
CA VAL A 27 -8.88 -6.09 -15.37
C VAL A 27 -10.13 -6.93 -15.12
N MET A 28 -11.11 -6.79 -16.01
CA MET A 28 -12.40 -7.45 -15.95
C MET A 28 -12.47 -8.57 -16.99
N LEU A 29 -13.03 -9.70 -16.57
CA LEU A 29 -13.39 -10.83 -17.44
C LEU A 29 -14.78 -10.65 -18.03
N CYS A 30 -15.12 -11.47 -19.04
CA CYS A 30 -16.48 -11.54 -19.59
C CYS A 30 -17.56 -11.88 -18.52
N THR A 31 -17.18 -12.53 -17.42
CA THR A 31 -18.01 -12.81 -16.24
C THR A 31 -18.26 -11.60 -15.34
N ARG A 32 -17.73 -10.41 -15.70
CA ARG A 32 -17.79 -9.16 -14.93
C ARG A 32 -17.04 -9.19 -13.60
N GLN A 33 -16.24 -10.20 -13.35
CA GLN A 33 -15.35 -10.24 -12.19
C GLN A 33 -14.04 -9.52 -12.51
N THR A 34 -13.49 -8.85 -11.50
CA THR A 34 -12.27 -8.05 -11.65
C THR A 34 -11.12 -8.66 -10.88
N TYR A 35 -9.96 -8.75 -11.52
CA TYR A 35 -8.75 -9.34 -11.00
C TYR A 35 -7.54 -8.45 -11.32
N GLU A 36 -6.44 -8.70 -10.63
CA GLU A 36 -5.14 -8.14 -11.01
C GLU A 36 -4.68 -8.76 -12.35
N ARG A 37 -4.26 -7.93 -13.32
CA ARG A 37 -3.84 -8.39 -14.65
C ARG A 37 -2.81 -9.50 -14.59
N SER A 38 -1.75 -9.32 -13.80
CA SER A 38 -0.68 -10.31 -13.72
C SER A 38 -1.14 -11.68 -13.19
N ASN A 39 -2.15 -11.69 -12.30
CA ASN A 39 -2.64 -12.92 -11.69
C ASN A 39 -3.60 -13.68 -12.62
N ILE A 40 -4.49 -12.98 -13.31
CA ILE A 40 -5.41 -13.64 -14.24
C ILE A 40 -4.70 -14.14 -15.50
N LEU A 41 -3.67 -13.42 -15.98
CA LEU A 41 -2.83 -13.91 -17.08
C LEU A 41 -2.02 -15.16 -16.67
N LYS A 42 -1.51 -15.21 -15.43
CA LYS A 42 -0.86 -16.43 -14.91
C LYS A 42 -1.85 -17.60 -14.84
N TRP A 43 -3.09 -17.34 -14.43
CA TRP A 43 -4.15 -18.34 -14.40
C TRP A 43 -4.42 -18.93 -15.79
N PHE A 44 -4.51 -18.09 -16.82
CA PHE A 44 -4.66 -18.55 -18.21
C PHE A 44 -3.43 -19.31 -18.72
N ASN A 45 -2.22 -18.87 -18.36
CA ASN A 45 -0.98 -19.57 -18.73
C ASN A 45 -0.85 -20.98 -18.11
N LEU A 46 -1.57 -21.27 -17.03
CA LEU A 46 -1.66 -22.61 -16.45
C LEU A 46 -2.66 -23.52 -17.18
N GLY A 47 -3.31 -23.02 -18.25
CA GLY A 47 -4.32 -23.74 -19.01
C GLY A 47 -5.72 -23.68 -18.39
N HIS A 48 -5.95 -22.80 -17.43
CA HIS A 48 -7.26 -22.64 -16.80
C HIS A 48 -8.11 -21.60 -17.54
N PHE A 49 -9.02 -22.05 -18.41
CA PHE A 49 -9.98 -21.19 -19.10
C PHE A 49 -11.31 -21.06 -18.34
N THR A 50 -11.23 -21.05 -17.01
CA THR A 50 -12.39 -20.92 -16.12
C THR A 50 -12.25 -19.67 -15.26
N CYS A 51 -13.37 -19.12 -14.84
CA CYS A 51 -13.38 -17.98 -13.94
C CYS A 51 -13.02 -18.44 -12.52
N PRO A 52 -11.98 -17.87 -11.86
CA PRO A 52 -11.50 -18.35 -10.55
C PRO A 52 -12.54 -18.31 -9.43
N THR A 53 -13.53 -17.42 -9.53
CA THR A 53 -14.52 -17.22 -8.46
C THR A 53 -15.88 -17.84 -8.78
N THR A 54 -16.36 -17.77 -10.02
CA THR A 54 -17.63 -18.44 -10.40
C THR A 54 -17.46 -19.90 -10.80
N MET A 55 -16.22 -20.35 -11.05
CA MET A 55 -15.91 -21.69 -11.60
C MET A 55 -16.60 -21.97 -12.95
N GLN A 56 -17.04 -20.93 -13.66
CA GLN A 56 -17.66 -21.05 -14.98
C GLN A 56 -16.60 -21.03 -16.08
N GLU A 57 -16.79 -21.80 -17.15
CA GLU A 57 -15.96 -21.72 -18.35
C GLU A 57 -16.09 -20.35 -19.00
N LEU A 58 -14.95 -19.80 -19.40
CA LEU A 58 -14.87 -18.56 -20.14
C LEU A 58 -15.04 -18.87 -21.62
N TRP A 59 -16.03 -18.24 -22.24
CA TRP A 59 -16.26 -18.30 -23.69
C TRP A 59 -15.31 -17.38 -24.48
N ASP A 60 -14.60 -16.50 -23.77
CA ASP A 60 -13.61 -15.57 -24.28
C ASP A 60 -12.53 -15.34 -23.20
N ASP A 61 -11.25 -15.41 -23.60
CA ASP A 61 -10.08 -15.18 -22.75
C ASP A 61 -9.63 -13.71 -22.73
N SER A 62 -10.34 -12.84 -23.44
CA SER A 62 -10.06 -11.42 -23.44
C SER A 62 -10.23 -10.79 -22.05
N VAL A 63 -9.28 -9.90 -21.71
CA VAL A 63 -9.30 -9.13 -20.47
C VAL A 63 -9.45 -7.65 -20.78
N THR A 64 -10.43 -6.99 -20.15
CA THR A 64 -10.69 -5.56 -20.37
C THR A 64 -10.26 -4.74 -19.16
N LEU A 65 -9.46 -3.69 -19.35
CA LEU A 65 -9.07 -2.80 -18.27
C LEU A 65 -10.30 -2.13 -17.62
N ASN A 66 -10.44 -2.26 -16.29
CA ASN A 66 -11.46 -1.56 -15.52
C ASN A 66 -10.95 -0.17 -15.11
N LYS A 67 -11.04 0.79 -16.03
CA LYS A 67 -10.56 2.16 -15.83
C LYS A 67 -11.18 2.85 -14.62
N THR A 68 -12.47 2.61 -14.39
CA THR A 68 -13.19 3.21 -13.25
C THR A 68 -12.64 2.68 -11.92
N LEU A 69 -12.48 1.36 -11.78
CA LEU A 69 -11.93 0.78 -10.56
C LEU A 69 -10.47 1.18 -10.36
N HIS A 70 -9.68 1.23 -11.44
CA HIS A 70 -8.31 1.71 -11.40
C HIS A 70 -8.22 3.12 -10.82
N GLN A 71 -9.03 4.07 -11.32
CA GLN A 71 -9.05 5.44 -10.80
C GLN A 71 -9.51 5.52 -9.33
N LEU A 72 -10.50 4.71 -8.95
CA LEU A 72 -10.99 4.65 -7.56
C LEU A 72 -9.90 4.16 -6.59
N ILE A 73 -9.20 3.08 -6.97
CA ILE A 73 -8.07 2.54 -6.22
C ILE A 73 -7.01 3.62 -6.03
N HIS A 74 -6.52 4.20 -7.14
CA HIS A 74 -5.49 5.24 -7.08
C HIS A 74 -5.89 6.43 -6.22
N THR A 75 -7.13 6.92 -6.36
CA THR A 75 -7.63 8.05 -5.59
C THR A 75 -7.70 7.73 -4.10
N TRP A 76 -8.19 6.54 -3.74
CA TRP A 76 -8.27 6.10 -2.35
C TRP A 76 -6.89 5.99 -1.71
N PHE A 77 -5.94 5.32 -2.39
CA PHE A 77 -4.57 5.17 -1.90
C PHE A 77 -3.85 6.52 -1.80
N ALA A 78 -4.06 7.44 -2.73
CA ALA A 78 -3.51 8.81 -2.68
C ALA A 78 -4.04 9.58 -1.46
N GLN A 79 -5.34 9.51 -1.19
CA GLN A 79 -5.93 10.16 -0.02
C GLN A 79 -5.39 9.57 1.29
N LYS A 80 -5.25 8.24 1.37
CA LYS A 80 -4.65 7.57 2.54
C LYS A 80 -3.18 7.95 2.74
N TYR A 81 -2.40 8.04 1.67
CA TYR A 81 -1.01 8.52 1.72
C TYR A 81 -0.92 9.92 2.34
N LEU A 82 -1.76 10.86 1.88
CA LEU A 82 -1.78 12.23 2.37
C LEU A 82 -2.21 12.31 3.84
N GLN A 83 -3.17 11.49 4.27
CA GLN A 83 -3.59 11.40 5.67
C GLN A 83 -2.44 10.92 6.56
N MET A 84 -1.70 9.88 6.14
CA MET A 84 -0.56 9.37 6.88
C MET A 84 0.58 10.41 6.98
N LYS A 85 0.89 11.11 5.87
CA LYS A 85 1.93 12.15 5.85
C LYS A 85 1.64 13.32 6.79
N LYS A 86 0.36 13.65 7.03
CA LYS A 86 -0.06 14.67 8.00
C LYS A 86 0.14 14.24 9.46
N LYS A 87 0.04 12.93 9.75
CA LYS A 87 0.19 12.37 11.11
C LYS A 87 1.65 12.25 11.56
N ILE A 88 2.61 12.25 10.64
CA ILE A 88 4.04 12.27 10.99
C ILE A 88 4.36 13.70 11.48
N PRO A 89 4.78 13.89 12.74
CA PRO A 89 5.19 15.20 13.22
C PRO A 89 6.36 15.67 12.36
N ARG A 90 6.17 16.80 11.67
CA ARG A 90 7.28 17.49 11.02
C ARG A 90 8.32 17.76 12.11
N CYS A 91 9.47 17.08 12.08
CA CYS A 91 10.62 17.56 12.82
C CYS A 91 10.87 18.98 12.31
N ASN A 92 10.63 19.97 13.17
CA ASN A 92 10.83 21.37 12.84
C ASN A 92 12.25 21.51 12.30
N ARG A 93 12.38 21.84 11.00
CA ARG A 93 13.58 22.45 10.46
C ARG A 93 13.79 23.73 11.25
N LYS A 94 14.52 23.64 12.37
CA LYS A 94 15.14 24.82 12.96
C LYS A 94 16.09 25.32 11.89
N ARG A 95 15.68 26.39 11.23
CA ARG A 95 16.50 27.22 10.36
C ARG A 95 17.66 27.69 11.23
N PHE A 96 18.78 26.98 11.18
CA PHE A 96 20.03 27.44 11.80
C PHE A 96 20.42 28.73 11.09
N ARG A 97 20.07 29.87 11.70
CA ARG A 97 20.72 31.14 11.40
C ARG A 97 22.03 31.15 12.16
N GLY A 98 23.12 31.09 11.40
CA GLY A 98 24.44 31.61 11.73
C GLY A 98 25.01 31.23 13.09
N VAL A 99 25.83 30.18 13.12
CA VAL A 99 26.98 30.16 14.03
C VAL A 99 28.21 30.02 13.14
N ARG A 100 29.08 31.03 13.24
CA ARG A 100 30.38 31.07 12.56
C ARG A 100 31.14 29.80 12.93
N GLN A 101 31.67 29.16 11.89
CA GLN A 101 32.64 28.07 12.03
C GLN A 101 33.77 28.55 12.93
N ASN A 102 34.12 27.75 13.93
CA ASN A 102 35.51 27.52 14.29
C ASN A 102 35.63 26.21 15.08
N GLU A 103 36.65 25.46 14.66
CA GLU A 103 37.33 24.35 15.33
C GLU A 103 36.75 22.92 15.30
N SER A 104 37.35 22.17 14.36
CA SER A 104 38.19 21.01 14.67
C SER A 104 37.53 19.68 15.01
N TYR A 105 37.56 18.80 13.99
CA TYR A 105 37.38 17.35 14.01
C TYR A 105 35.97 16.81 14.33
N GLY A 106 35.43 16.14 13.30
CA GLY A 106 34.09 15.60 13.26
C GLY A 106 33.81 14.57 14.35
N ARG A 107 32.56 14.55 14.79
CA ARG A 107 31.99 13.43 15.51
C ARG A 107 30.60 13.14 14.95
N PHE A 108 30.50 12.03 14.23
CA PHE A 108 29.24 11.35 13.94
C PHE A 108 28.44 11.22 15.24
N ALA A 109 27.35 11.97 15.36
CA ALA A 109 26.39 11.79 16.43
C ALA A 109 25.61 10.50 16.18
N ARG A 110 26.14 9.37 16.68
CA ARG A 110 25.36 8.15 16.87
C ARG A 110 24.36 8.40 17.99
N CYS A 111 23.10 8.61 17.63
CA CYS A 111 22.00 8.60 18.59
C CYS A 111 21.81 7.16 19.10
N HIS A 112 22.20 6.89 20.34
CA HIS A 112 21.87 5.65 21.05
C HIS A 112 20.53 5.83 21.77
N PRO A 113 19.51 4.99 21.52
CA PRO A 113 18.29 5.01 22.29
C PRO A 113 18.52 4.26 23.61
N ARG A 114 18.58 4.97 24.74
CA ARG A 114 18.47 4.37 26.08
C ARG A 114 17.01 4.44 26.55
N SER A 115 16.54 3.27 27.00
CA SER A 115 15.45 3.06 27.96
C SER A 115 13.99 2.99 27.43
N THR A 116 13.59 1.74 27.15
CA THR A 116 12.44 1.04 27.76
C THR A 116 11.07 1.74 27.86
N ARG A 117 10.35 1.73 26.74
CA ARG A 117 8.94 1.27 26.66
C ARG A 117 8.70 0.60 25.30
N ARG A 118 9.26 -0.61 25.14
CA ARG A 118 8.72 -1.62 24.21
C ARG A 118 7.31 -1.92 24.73
N SER A 119 6.23 -1.73 23.97
CA SER A 119 5.72 -2.85 23.17
C SER A 119 4.55 -2.50 22.23
N LEU A 120 4.27 -1.23 21.90
CA LEU A 120 3.23 -0.88 20.90
C LEU A 120 3.74 -0.04 19.72
N TRP A 121 4.73 0.82 19.93
CA TRP A 121 5.24 1.73 18.90
C TRP A 121 5.94 1.03 17.73
N MET A 122 6.64 -0.08 17.97
CA MET A 122 7.31 -0.83 16.89
C MET A 122 6.31 -1.59 16.00
N SER A 123 5.16 -2.01 16.52
CA SER A 123 4.12 -2.68 15.73
C SER A 123 3.40 -1.72 14.80
N VAL A 124 3.10 -0.50 15.28
CA VAL A 124 2.48 0.57 14.49
C VAL A 124 3.45 1.09 13.42
N LEU A 125 4.75 1.24 13.71
CA LEU A 125 5.74 1.63 12.71
C LEU A 125 5.91 0.54 11.63
N ARG A 126 5.97 -0.74 12.01
CA ARG A 126 6.18 -1.85 11.07
C ARG A 126 4.97 -2.10 10.18
N ARG A 127 3.74 -1.94 10.70
CA ARG A 127 2.49 -2.07 9.93
C ARG A 127 2.19 -0.83 9.08
N ASN A 128 2.42 0.38 9.59
CA ASN A 128 2.35 1.59 8.76
C ASN A 128 3.39 1.55 7.64
N CYS A 129 4.59 1.03 7.87
CA CYS A 129 5.57 0.83 6.79
C CYS A 129 5.08 -0.12 5.70
N PHE A 130 4.33 -1.18 6.04
CA PHE A 130 3.79 -2.13 5.06
C PHE A 130 2.65 -1.52 4.23
N LEU A 131 1.70 -0.84 4.88
CA LEU A 131 0.66 -0.08 4.18
C LEU A 131 1.25 1.06 3.36
N LEU A 132 2.20 1.83 3.90
CA LEU A 132 2.92 2.87 3.15
C LEU A 132 3.67 2.30 1.95
N PHE A 133 4.31 1.13 2.09
CA PHE A 133 4.97 0.47 0.97
C PHE A 133 3.96 0.10 -0.12
N LYS A 134 2.83 -0.53 0.25
CA LYS A 134 1.77 -0.88 -0.71
C LYS A 134 1.13 0.37 -1.34
N VAL A 135 0.91 1.43 -0.57
CA VAL A 135 0.40 2.71 -1.06
C VAL A 135 1.38 3.36 -2.04
N VAL A 136 2.69 3.32 -1.75
CA VAL A 136 3.72 3.84 -2.66
C VAL A 136 3.81 3.01 -3.93
N VAL A 137 3.73 1.67 -3.84
CA VAL A 137 3.73 0.78 -5.01
C VAL A 137 2.51 1.02 -5.90
N ILE A 138 1.32 1.24 -5.33
CA ILE A 138 0.11 1.53 -6.13
C ILE A 138 0.18 2.93 -6.75
N LEU A 139 0.89 3.89 -6.15
CA LEU A 139 0.99 5.27 -6.64
C LEU A 139 2.20 5.54 -7.56
N CYS A 140 3.13 4.59 -7.71
CA CYS A 140 4.32 4.68 -8.57
C CYS A 140 4.15 3.82 -9.82
#